data_AF-A0A9D9QTE6-F1
#
_entry.id   AF-A0A9D9QTE6-F1
#
_cell.length_a   1.000
_cell.length_b   1.000
_cell.length_c   1.000
_cell.angle_alpha   90.00
_cell.angle_beta   90.00
_cell.angle_gamma   90.00
#
_symmetry.space_group_name_H-M   'P 1'
#
loop_
_entity.id
_entity.type
_entity.pdbx_description
1 polymer ?
#
loop_
_entity_poly.entity_id
_entity_poly.type
_entity_poly.pdbx_seq_one_letter_code
_entity_poly.pdbx_strand_id
1 'polypeptide(L)'
;MPLEKHLIDRITLEERVALIEVHHLLNKAQQAWNRIESGKQCELNGVHHEESSLAHCLRWGKQAAEDLVELAKGTGNPAQT
;
A
#
# COMPACT_ATOMS: atom_id res chain seq x y z
N MET A 1 8.18 6.09 -17.51
CA MET A 1 9.63 5.81 -17.46
C MET A 1 10.53 7.01 -17.09
N PRO A 2 10.29 8.29 -17.45
CA PRO A 2 11.06 9.41 -16.87
C PRO A 2 10.56 9.83 -15.47
N LEU A 3 9.23 9.85 -15.30
CA LEU A 3 8.55 10.36 -14.11
C LEU A 3 8.80 9.53 -12.85
N GLU A 4 8.77 8.20 -12.97
CA GLU A 4 9.05 7.28 -11.86
C GLU A 4 10.48 7.45 -11.36
N LYS A 5 11.47 7.54 -12.27
CA LYS A 5 12.88 7.72 -11.92
C LYS A 5 13.13 9.05 -11.19
N HIS A 6 12.53 10.14 -11.68
CA HIS A 6 12.64 11.46 -11.04
C HIS A 6 11.96 11.54 -9.67
N LEU A 7 10.88 10.81 -9.42
CA LEU A 7 10.21 10.76 -8.10
C LEU A 7 11.01 9.91 -7.11
N ILE A 8 11.53 8.77 -7.56
CA ILE A 8 12.35 7.86 -6.74
C ILE A 8 13.67 8.52 -6.31
N ASP A 9 14.28 9.32 -7.18
CA ASP A 9 15.51 10.07 -6.86
C ASP A 9 15.26 11.21 -5.85
N ARG A 10 14.00 11.61 -5.65
CA ARG A 10 13.60 12.73 -4.78
C ARG A 10 13.00 12.31 -3.45
N ILE A 11 12.69 11.03 -3.27
CA ILE A 11 12.08 10.54 -2.02
C ILE A 11 13.15 10.37 -0.92
N THR A 12 12.96 11.09 0.17
CA THR A 12 13.83 11.12 1.35
C THR A 12 13.75 9.81 2.15
N LEU A 13 14.70 9.62 3.07
CA LEU A 13 14.66 8.49 4.00
C LEU A 13 13.39 8.49 4.85
N GLU A 14 12.95 9.65 5.31
CA GLU A 14 11.73 9.80 6.13
C GLU A 14 10.48 9.39 5.36
N GLU A 15 10.34 9.83 4.10
CA GLU A 15 9.20 9.46 3.25
C GLU A 15 9.20 7.97 2.92
N ARG A 16 10.37 7.33 2.80
CA ARG A 16 10.47 5.86 2.64
C ARG A 16 10.01 5.13 3.90
N VAL A 17 10.38 5.62 5.07
CA VAL A 17 9.90 5.07 6.35
C VAL A 17 8.38 5.24 6.44
N ALA A 18 7.84 6.39 6.06
CA ALA A 18 6.40 6.63 6.02
C ALA A 18 5.67 5.66 5.07
N LEU A 19 6.22 5.38 3.88
CA LEU A 19 5.65 4.37 2.97
C LEU A 19 5.63 2.96 3.56
N ILE A 20 6.70 2.57 4.25
CA ILE A 20 6.77 1.28 4.97
C ILE A 20 5.70 1.23 6.07
N GLU A 21 5.52 2.33 6.81
CA GLU A 21 4.47 2.45 7.83
C GLU A 21 3.07 2.36 7.24
N VAL A 22 2.80 3.04 6.12
CA VAL A 22 1.52 2.95 5.39
C VAL A 22 1.24 1.50 4.99
N HIS A 23 2.21 0.81 4.38
CA HIS A 23 2.04 -0.60 4.01
C HIS A 23 1.75 -1.50 5.23
N HIS A 24 2.41 -1.25 6.37
CA HIS A 24 2.16 -1.98 7.61
C HIS A 24 0.75 -1.74 8.16
N LEU A 25 0.29 -0.49 8.17
CA LEU A 25 -1.04 -0.13 8.62
C LEU A 25 -2.13 -0.75 7.74
N LEU A 26 -1.94 -0.77 6.42
CA LEU A 26 -2.86 -1.42 5.49
C LEU A 26 -2.92 -2.94 5.70
N ASN A 27 -1.79 -3.59 5.98
CA ASN A 27 -1.78 -5.01 6.37
C ASN A 27 -2.55 -5.25 7.66
N LYS A 28 -2.35 -4.41 8.70
CA LYS A 28 -3.12 -4.50 9.94
C LYS A 28 -4.61 -4.28 9.73
N ALA A 29 -4.98 -3.31 8.90
CA ALA A 29 -6.36 -3.04 8.54
C ALA A 29 -7.01 -4.22 7.80
N GLN A 30 -6.31 -4.82 6.84
CA GLN A 30 -6.76 -6.04 6.16
C GLN A 30 -6.93 -7.21 7.13
N GLN A 31 -5.99 -7.41 8.06
CA GLN A 31 -6.12 -8.44 9.09
C GLN A 31 -7.31 -8.19 10.02
N ALA A 32 -7.53 -6.94 10.44
CA ALA A 32 -8.67 -6.57 11.27
C ALA A 32 -9.99 -6.81 10.53
N TRP A 33 -10.06 -6.41 9.25
CA TRP A 33 -11.19 -6.71 8.38
C TRP A 33 -11.48 -8.21 8.30
N ASN A 34 -10.44 -9.02 8.06
CA ASN A 34 -10.55 -10.48 7.95
C ASN A 34 -11.00 -11.20 9.23
N ARG A 35 -10.99 -10.53 10.40
CA ARG A 35 -11.55 -11.08 11.64
C ARG A 35 -13.07 -10.99 11.71
N ILE A 36 -13.67 -10.12 10.90
CA ILE A 36 -15.13 -10.02 10.78
C ILE A 36 -15.63 -11.27 10.05
N GLU A 37 -16.73 -11.83 10.53
CA GLU A 37 -17.40 -12.96 9.89
C GLU A 37 -17.73 -12.66 8.41
N SER A 38 -17.48 -13.62 7.51
CA SER A 38 -17.59 -13.41 6.06
C SER A 38 -18.98 -12.97 5.59
N GLY A 39 -20.05 -13.46 6.22
CA GLY A 39 -21.42 -13.00 5.94
C GLY A 39 -21.59 -11.50 6.22
N LYS A 40 -21.11 -11.04 7.38
CA LYS A 40 -21.14 -9.63 7.77
C LYS A 40 -20.24 -8.76 6.91
N GLN A 41 -19.09 -9.28 6.45
CA GLN A 41 -18.25 -8.57 5.50
C GLN A 41 -18.98 -8.32 4.17
N CYS A 42 -19.75 -9.30 3.68
CA CYS A 42 -20.55 -9.17 2.47
C CYS A 42 -21.59 -8.05 2.61
N GLU A 43 -22.34 -8.07 3.71
CA GLU A 43 -23.34 -7.05 4.03
C GLU A 43 -22.71 -5.64 4.15
N LEU A 44 -21.59 -5.52 4.88
CA LEU A 44 -20.88 -4.26 5.05
C LEU A 44 -20.28 -3.73 3.73
N ASN A 45 -19.77 -4.60 2.87
CA ASN A 45 -19.27 -4.19 1.55
C ASN A 45 -20.42 -3.71 0.64
N GLY A 46 -21.62 -4.28 0.78
CA GLY A 46 -22.80 -3.88 0.01
C GLY A 46 -23.33 -2.49 0.32
N VAL A 47 -22.82 -1.81 1.36
CA VAL A 47 -23.13 -0.40 1.67
C VAL A 47 -22.56 0.55 0.60
N HIS A 48 -21.49 0.15 -0.08
CA HIS A 48 -20.82 0.94 -1.12
C HIS A 48 -20.87 0.20 -2.45
N HIS A 49 -20.70 0.92 -3.57
CA HIS A 49 -20.41 0.27 -4.85
C HIS A 49 -19.17 -0.64 -4.73
N GLU A 50 -19.12 -1.76 -5.45
CA GLU A 50 -18.05 -2.76 -5.30
C GLU A 50 -16.64 -2.17 -5.42
N GLU A 51 -16.46 -1.21 -6.34
CA GLU A 51 -15.20 -0.48 -6.57
C GLU A 51 -14.80 0.48 -5.44
N SER A 52 -15.75 0.81 -4.56
CA SER A 52 -15.54 1.65 -3.36
C SER A 52 -15.71 0.85 -2.06
N SER A 53 -15.88 -0.46 -2.14
CA SER A 53 -16.02 -1.32 -0.96
C SER A 53 -14.71 -1.33 -0.16
N LEU A 54 -14.82 -1.46 1.16
CA LEU A 54 -13.64 -1.50 2.02
C LEU A 54 -12.72 -2.67 1.65
N ALA A 55 -13.28 -3.82 1.26
CA ALA A 55 -12.50 -4.95 0.76
C ALA A 55 -11.70 -4.63 -0.51
N HIS A 56 -12.29 -3.87 -1.45
CA HIS A 56 -11.61 -3.41 -2.66
C HIS A 56 -10.48 -2.43 -2.31
N CYS A 57 -10.77 -1.42 -1.48
CA CYS A 57 -9.82 -0.40 -1.05
C CYS A 57 -8.63 -1.01 -0.29
N LEU A 58 -8.85 -1.97 0.61
CA LEU A 58 -7.78 -2.62 1.37
C LEU A 58 -6.88 -3.48 0.47
N ARG A 59 -7.47 -4.24 -0.47
CA ARG A 59 -6.71 -5.06 -1.41
C ARG A 59 -5.81 -4.21 -2.29
N TRP A 60 -6.38 -3.23 -2.98
CA TRP A 60 -5.64 -2.41 -3.94
C TRP A 60 -4.74 -1.39 -3.26
N GLY A 61 -5.19 -0.80 -2.14
CA GLY A 61 -4.37 0.10 -1.34
C GLY A 61 -3.12 -0.61 -0.80
N LYS A 62 -3.26 -1.84 -0.31
CA LYS A 62 -2.12 -2.67 0.11
C LYS A 62 -1.16 -2.92 -1.06
N GLN A 63 -1.67 -3.39 -2.20
CA GLN A 63 -0.83 -3.68 -3.38
C GLN A 63 -0.08 -2.43 -3.83
N ALA A 64 -0.76 -1.29 -3.95
CA ALA A 64 -0.14 -0.03 -4.33
C ALA A 64 0.96 0.39 -3.34
N ALA A 65 0.74 0.20 -2.03
CA ALA A 65 1.76 0.51 -1.02
C ALA A 65 2.97 -0.44 -1.11
N GLU A 66 2.75 -1.72 -1.39
CA GLU A 66 3.83 -2.70 -1.62
C GLU A 66 4.67 -2.33 -2.85
N ASP A 67 4.01 -1.99 -3.97
CA ASP A 67 4.68 -1.58 -5.20
C ASP A 67 5.54 -0.31 -4.98
N LEU A 68 5.01 0.68 -4.23
CA LEU A 68 5.75 1.90 -3.89
C LEU A 68 6.94 1.64 -2.97
N VAL A 69 6.81 0.70 -2.02
CA VAL A 69 7.92 0.29 -1.14
C VAL A 69 9.03 -0.40 -1.94
N GLU A 70 8.68 -1.31 -2.85
CA GLU A 70 9.66 -1.97 -3.72
C GLU A 70 10.35 -0.97 -4.66
N LEU A 71 9.57 -0.07 -5.24
CA LEU A 71 10.08 1.00 -6.09
C LEU A 71 11.07 1.90 -5.34
N ALA A 72 10.80 2.18 -4.07
CA ALA A 72 11.73 2.91 -3.21
C ALA A 72 13.02 2.10 -2.96
N LYS A 73 12.97 0.80 -2.67
CA LYS A 73 14.19 0.00 -2.34
C LYS A 73 15.30 0.04 -3.40
N GLY A 74 14.96 0.25 -4.67
CA GLY A 74 15.89 0.25 -5.82
C GLY A 74 17.00 1.32 -5.83
N THR A 75 17.04 2.25 -4.87
CA THR A 75 18.06 3.33 -4.80
C THR A 75 19.19 3.07 -3.79
N GLY A 76 19.23 1.88 -3.17
CA GLY A 76 20.14 1.56 -2.07
C GLY A 76 21.57 1.16 -2.44
N ASN A 77 21.96 1.14 -3.72
CA ASN A 77 23.35 0.93 -4.10
C ASN A 77 24.01 2.29 -4.40
N PRO A 78 24.75 2.89 -3.44
CA PRO A 78 25.75 3.87 -3.83
C PRO A 78 26.72 3.16 -4.77
N ALA A 79 26.88 3.69 -5.98
CA ALA A 79 27.94 3.27 -6.87
C ALA A 79 29.27 3.41 -6.11
N GLN A 80 29.84 2.29 -5.68
CA GLN A 80 31.25 2.20 -5.33
C GLN A 80 32.03 2.23 -6.64
N THR A 81 32.52 3.40 -7.03
CA THR A 81 33.74 3.59 -7.86
C THR A 81 34.13 5.05 -7.81
#